data_AF-A0A2V7XKZ6-F1
#
_entry.id   AF-A0A2V7XKZ6-F1
#
_cell.length_a   1.000
_cell.length_b   1.000
_cell.length_c   1.000
_cell.angle_alpha   90.00
_cell.angle_beta   90.00
_cell.angle_gamma   90.00
#
_symmetry.space_group_name_H-M   'P 1'
#
loop_
_entity.id
_entity.type
_entity.pdbx_description
1 polymer ?
#
loop_
_entity_poly.entity_id
_entity_poly.type
_entity_poly.pdbx_seq_one_letter_code
_entity_poly.pdbx_strand_id
1 'polypeptide(L)'
;MKPPNPQEADFFRLRAEWLRFKNHVFDANTELPTLAAVIDDVRRLMEERGSLGVVYLDMAAEPGMEAARGWQAYDELLRAFARALLSLKGEGGPLSPRDIVAVTSVRSDKFLVFMRAGDPGGVDSGSMDARARRLCEKLAEAIPRFLESARKAPVPFHEGHAVMFRDPMLRAERSMHRALDEAMFMSLTQRTREDDRRLQGLDEIIGEEEVVTLYQPILDLRTLDVLGHEVFSRGPA
;
A
#
# COMPACT_ATOMS: atom_id res chain seq x y z
N MET A 1 35.50 40.19 1.20
CA MET A 1 34.82 39.00 0.64
C MET A 1 34.57 39.26 -0.83
N LYS A 2 35.13 38.44 -1.73
CA LYS A 2 34.85 38.53 -3.17
C LYS A 2 33.39 38.09 -3.37
N PRO A 3 32.56 38.81 -4.14
CA PRO A 3 31.18 38.38 -4.39
C PRO A 3 31.21 37.00 -5.08
N PRO A 4 30.26 36.09 -4.75
CA PRO A 4 30.19 34.78 -5.39
C PRO A 4 30.03 34.97 -6.90
N ASN A 5 30.71 34.12 -7.67
CA ASN A 5 30.62 34.12 -9.13
C ASN A 5 29.14 33.93 -9.53
N PRO A 6 28.55 34.80 -10.38
CA PRO A 6 27.14 34.71 -10.77
C PRO A 6 26.73 33.32 -11.29
N GLN A 7 27.63 32.63 -12.00
CA GLN A 7 27.41 31.29 -12.52
C GLN A 7 27.39 30.21 -11.42
N GLU A 8 28.18 30.38 -10.36
CA GLU A 8 28.16 29.48 -9.19
C GLU A 8 26.87 29.67 -8.40
N ALA A 9 26.44 30.91 -8.19
CA ALA A 9 25.18 31.22 -7.51
C ALA A 9 23.96 30.65 -8.26
N ASP A 10 23.92 30.76 -9.59
CA ASP A 10 22.87 30.16 -10.42
C ASP A 10 22.90 28.63 -10.38
N PHE A 11 24.09 28.01 -10.41
CA PHE A 11 24.22 26.55 -10.25
C PHE A 11 23.67 26.06 -8.91
N PHE A 12 24.00 26.73 -7.80
CA PHE A 12 23.47 26.37 -6.49
C PHE A 12 21.95 26.58 -6.39
N ARG A 13 21.41 27.65 -7.01
CA ARG A 13 19.96 27.88 -7.07
C ARG A 13 19.25 26.77 -7.85
N LEU A 14 19.71 26.46 -9.07
CA LEU A 14 19.13 25.41 -9.91
C LEU A 14 19.24 24.03 -9.26
N ARG A 15 20.36 23.74 -8.60
CA ARG A 15 20.53 22.50 -7.82
C ARG A 15 19.56 22.43 -6.64
N ALA A 16 19.36 23.54 -5.92
CA ALA A 16 18.42 23.59 -4.81
C ALA A 16 16.98 23.41 -5.29
N GLU A 17 16.59 24.09 -6.38
CA GLU A 17 15.28 23.92 -7.01
C GLU A 17 15.07 22.49 -7.50
N TRP A 18 16.06 21.90 -8.18
CA TRP A 18 16.02 20.52 -8.64
C TRP A 18 15.88 19.52 -7.48
N LEU A 19 16.66 19.68 -6.41
CA LEU A 19 16.53 18.85 -5.20
C LEU A 19 15.15 19.01 -4.57
N ARG A 20 14.61 20.23 -4.55
CA ARG A 20 13.27 20.50 -4.04
C ARG A 20 12.23 19.76 -4.87
N PHE A 21 12.28 19.84 -6.20
CA PHE A 21 11.37 19.10 -7.08
C PHE A 21 11.52 17.60 -6.93
N LYS A 22 12.76 17.09 -6.91
CA LYS A 22 13.06 15.66 -6.70
C LYS A 22 12.39 15.13 -5.42
N ASN A 23 12.48 15.89 -4.33
CA ASN A 23 11.88 15.52 -3.05
C ASN A 23 10.34 15.53 -3.04
N HIS A 24 9.67 16.07 -4.06
CA HIS A 24 8.21 16.01 -4.18
C HIS A 24 7.73 14.88 -5.10
N VAL A 25 8.61 14.37 -5.97
CA VAL A 25 8.24 13.40 -6.99
C VAL A 25 8.81 12.00 -6.74
N PHE A 26 9.66 11.85 -5.73
CA PHE A 26 10.29 10.60 -5.34
C PHE A 26 10.24 10.41 -3.83
N ASP A 27 9.79 9.25 -3.37
CA ASP A 27 9.73 8.92 -1.96
C ASP A 27 11.03 8.27 -1.49
N ALA A 28 11.74 8.95 -0.57
CA ALA A 28 13.05 8.51 -0.11
C ALA A 28 13.00 7.27 0.80
N ASN A 29 11.85 6.96 1.41
CA ASN A 29 11.74 5.80 2.30
C ASN A 29 11.52 4.49 1.53
N THR A 30 10.61 4.52 0.56
CA THR A 30 10.26 3.37 -0.29
C THR A 30 11.14 3.24 -1.53
N GLU A 31 11.88 4.31 -1.88
CA GLU A 31 12.66 4.44 -3.12
C GLU A 31 11.81 4.32 -4.39
N LEU A 32 10.51 4.64 -4.28
CA LEU A 32 9.56 4.61 -5.39
C LEU A 32 9.29 6.02 -5.93
N PRO A 33 9.04 6.15 -7.24
CA PRO A 33 8.52 7.38 -7.80
C PRO A 33 7.07 7.59 -7.36
N THR A 34 6.65 8.85 -7.30
CA THR A 34 5.24 9.21 -7.11
C THR A 34 4.45 9.04 -8.39
N LEU A 35 3.12 9.01 -8.30
CA LEU A 35 2.21 9.06 -9.44
C LEU A 35 2.54 10.24 -10.37
N ALA A 36 2.82 11.41 -9.79
CA ALA A 36 3.18 12.61 -10.56
C ALA A 36 4.47 12.42 -11.39
N ALA A 37 5.43 11.63 -10.90
CA ALA A 37 6.66 11.31 -11.65
C ALA A 37 6.41 10.36 -12.81
N VAL A 38 5.45 9.44 -12.70
CA VAL A 38 5.26 8.35 -13.69
C VAL A 38 4.10 8.57 -14.64
N ILE A 39 3.33 9.66 -14.51
CA ILE A 39 2.09 9.87 -15.27
C ILE A 39 2.32 9.80 -16.80
N ASP A 40 3.43 10.35 -17.28
CA ASP A 40 3.80 10.30 -18.69
C ASP A 40 4.21 8.89 -19.15
N ASP A 41 4.90 8.14 -18.30
CA ASP A 41 5.30 6.76 -18.62
C ASP A 41 4.09 5.84 -18.63
N VAL A 42 3.15 6.02 -17.70
CA VAL A 42 1.87 5.30 -17.67
C VAL A 42 1.05 5.62 -18.93
N ARG A 43 0.99 6.91 -19.33
CA ARG A 43 0.33 7.32 -20.57
C ARG A 43 0.94 6.63 -21.80
N ARG A 44 2.26 6.67 -21.95
CA ARG A 44 2.96 6.00 -23.05
C ARG A 44 2.69 4.50 -23.06
N LEU A 45 2.72 3.87 -21.89
CA LEU A 45 2.47 2.44 -21.75
C LEU A 45 1.03 2.06 -22.16
N MET A 46 0.05 2.90 -21.80
CA MET A 46 -1.34 2.73 -22.24
C MET A 46 -1.49 2.96 -23.76
N GLU A 47 -0.78 3.94 -24.32
CA GLU A 47 -0.79 4.20 -25.77
C GLU A 47 -0.20 3.04 -26.57
N GLU A 48 0.85 2.41 -26.06
CA GLU A 48 1.51 1.22 -26.63
C GLU A 48 0.65 -0.05 -26.51
N ARG A 49 0.05 -0.29 -25.34
CA ARG A 49 -0.67 -1.55 -25.04
C ARG A 49 -2.16 -1.50 -25.37
N GLY A 50 -2.73 -0.32 -25.63
CA GLY A 50 -4.16 -0.10 -25.86
C GLY A 50 -5.02 -0.15 -24.59
N SER A 51 -4.66 -0.99 -23.62
CA SER A 51 -5.25 -1.04 -22.28
C SER A 51 -4.19 -1.27 -21.21
N LEU A 52 -4.48 -0.79 -20.00
CA LEU A 52 -3.60 -0.91 -18.84
C LEU A 52 -4.43 -1.15 -17.60
N GLY A 53 -3.98 -2.02 -16.72
CA GLY A 53 -4.58 -2.25 -15.42
C GLY A 53 -3.90 -1.40 -14.37
N VAL A 54 -4.66 -0.91 -13.40
CA VAL A 54 -4.12 -0.32 -12.17
C VAL A 54 -4.56 -1.17 -10.99
N VAL A 55 -3.62 -1.49 -10.10
CA VAL A 55 -3.91 -2.04 -8.77
C VAL A 55 -3.52 -0.99 -7.74
N TYR A 56 -4.49 -0.57 -6.94
CA TYR A 56 -4.34 0.29 -5.80
C TYR A 56 -4.17 -0.58 -4.55
N LEU A 57 -3.14 -0.31 -3.75
CA LEU A 57 -2.83 -1.04 -2.53
C LEU A 57 -2.75 -0.06 -1.36
N ASP A 58 -3.53 -0.32 -0.33
CA ASP A 58 -3.69 0.53 0.84
C ASP A 58 -3.15 -0.15 2.10
N MET A 59 -2.03 0.37 2.62
CA MET A 59 -1.42 -0.09 3.87
C MET A 59 -2.04 0.50 5.14
N ALA A 60 -2.95 1.46 5.02
CA ALA A 60 -3.68 2.08 6.12
C ALA A 60 -4.86 1.20 6.58
N ALA A 61 -4.61 -0.11 6.73
CA ALA A 61 -5.66 -1.08 7.03
C ALA A 61 -6.43 -0.71 8.31
N GLU A 62 -5.72 -0.19 9.31
CA GLU A 62 -6.30 0.26 10.58
C GLU A 62 -5.96 1.74 10.87
N PRO A 63 -6.95 2.57 11.23
CA PRO A 63 -6.67 3.93 11.68
C PRO A 63 -5.77 3.90 12.93
N GLY A 64 -4.69 4.69 12.92
CA GLY A 64 -3.79 4.76 14.07
C GLY A 64 -2.70 3.69 14.12
N MET A 65 -2.56 2.83 13.10
CA MET A 65 -1.47 1.84 13.04
C MET A 65 -0.08 2.46 13.24
N GLU A 66 0.18 3.61 12.61
CA GLU A 66 1.43 4.36 12.79
C GLU A 66 1.60 4.88 14.22
N ALA A 67 0.53 5.43 14.82
CA ALA A 67 0.57 5.93 16.19
C ALA A 67 0.82 4.81 17.22
N ALA A 68 0.28 3.61 16.98
CA ALA A 68 0.45 2.44 17.83
C ALA A 68 1.86 1.83 17.72
N ARG A 69 2.47 1.85 16.53
CA ARG A 69 3.79 1.23 16.26
C ARG A 69 4.97 2.20 16.35
N GLY A 70 4.71 3.49 16.26
CA GLY A 70 5.72 4.52 16.05
C GLY A 70 6.14 4.62 14.58
N TRP A 71 6.51 5.84 14.16
CA TRP A 71 6.82 6.18 12.77
C TRP A 71 8.00 5.38 12.20
N GLN A 72 9.01 5.00 13.01
CA GLN A 72 10.15 4.23 12.51
C GLN A 72 9.74 2.83 12.05
N ALA A 73 8.93 2.13 12.86
CA ALA A 73 8.46 0.79 12.54
C ALA A 73 7.49 0.82 11.35
N TYR A 74 6.71 1.90 11.22
CA TYR A 74 5.84 2.11 10.07
C TYR A 74 6.63 2.40 8.79
N ASP A 75 7.66 3.26 8.84
CA ASP A 75 8.56 3.50 7.71
C ASP A 75 9.27 2.21 7.27
N GLU A 76 9.69 1.36 8.21
CA GLU A 76 10.28 0.05 7.92
C GLU A 76 9.29 -0.87 7.20
N LEU A 77 8.03 -0.91 7.67
CA LEU A 77 6.95 -1.66 7.02
C LEU A 77 6.73 -1.20 5.57
N LEU A 78 6.62 0.10 5.32
CA LEU A 78 6.43 0.65 3.97
C LEU A 78 7.61 0.31 3.06
N ARG A 79 8.85 0.41 3.57
CA ARG A 79 10.05 0.04 2.83
C ARG A 79 10.08 -1.45 2.49
N ALA A 80 9.71 -2.32 3.43
CA ALA A 80 9.65 -3.75 3.20
C ALA A 80 8.57 -4.11 2.17
N PHE A 81 7.41 -3.45 2.23
CA PHE A 81 6.33 -3.60 1.25
C PHE A 81 6.77 -3.19 -0.15
N ALA A 82 7.43 -2.04 -0.29
CA ALA A 82 8.00 -1.58 -1.57
C ALA A 82 9.01 -2.59 -2.14
N ARG A 83 9.93 -3.09 -1.31
CA ARG A 83 10.93 -4.09 -1.72
C ARG A 83 10.27 -5.42 -2.12
N ALA A 84 9.26 -5.86 -1.37
CA ALA A 84 8.49 -7.04 -1.71
C ALA A 84 7.83 -6.88 -3.08
N LEU A 85 7.17 -5.75 -3.33
CA LEU A 85 6.50 -5.45 -4.59
C LEU A 85 7.47 -5.40 -5.78
N LEU A 86 8.64 -4.75 -5.60
CA LEU A 86 9.68 -4.71 -6.62
C LEU A 86 10.30 -6.08 -6.88
N SER A 87 10.40 -6.94 -5.87
CA SER A 87 10.91 -8.32 -6.02
C SER A 87 10.01 -9.21 -6.88
N LEU A 88 8.75 -8.80 -7.10
CA LEU A 88 7.81 -9.50 -7.98
C LEU A 88 7.99 -9.17 -9.46
N LYS A 89 8.86 -8.20 -9.79
CA LYS A 89 9.24 -7.91 -11.19
C LYS A 89 10.27 -8.93 -11.67
N GLY A 90 9.99 -9.61 -12.78
CA GLY A 90 10.96 -10.51 -13.42
C GLY A 90 10.33 -11.66 -14.18
N GLU A 91 11.18 -12.52 -14.75
CA GLU A 91 10.74 -13.72 -15.46
C GLU A 91 10.00 -14.67 -14.50
N GLY A 92 8.75 -15.02 -14.84
CA GLY A 92 7.88 -15.88 -14.02
C GLY A 92 7.18 -15.19 -12.85
N GLY A 93 7.44 -13.90 -12.61
CA GLY A 93 6.73 -13.09 -11.61
C GLY A 93 5.37 -12.58 -12.11
N PRO A 94 4.47 -12.12 -11.22
CA PRO A 94 3.19 -11.52 -11.61
C PRO A 94 3.35 -10.15 -12.29
N LEU A 95 4.52 -9.52 -12.19
CA LEU A 95 4.84 -8.22 -12.81
C LEU A 95 5.92 -8.36 -13.87
N SER A 96 5.69 -7.76 -15.04
CA SER A 96 6.71 -7.66 -16.07
C SER A 96 7.73 -6.55 -15.74
N PRO A 97 8.95 -6.61 -16.31
CA PRO A 97 9.94 -5.55 -16.12
C PRO A 97 9.49 -4.16 -16.57
N ARG A 98 8.56 -4.07 -17.53
CA ARG A 98 8.01 -2.79 -18.04
C ARG A 98 6.82 -2.29 -17.23
N ASP A 99 6.33 -3.05 -16.26
CA ASP A 99 5.22 -2.61 -15.40
C ASP A 99 5.73 -1.57 -14.39
N ILE A 100 4.89 -0.58 -14.09
CA ILE A 100 5.27 0.59 -13.30
C ILE A 100 4.75 0.41 -11.88
N VAL A 101 5.62 0.66 -10.91
CA VAL A 101 5.28 0.66 -9.48
C VAL A 101 5.56 2.05 -8.95
N ALA A 102 4.60 2.63 -8.25
CA ALA A 102 4.67 3.99 -7.73
C ALA A 102 3.94 4.12 -6.39
N VAL A 103 4.14 5.24 -5.71
CA VAL A 103 3.30 5.69 -4.58
C VAL A 103 2.41 6.85 -5.03
N THR A 104 1.28 7.10 -4.36
CA THR A 104 0.43 8.24 -4.74
C THR A 104 1.13 9.59 -4.52
N SER A 105 1.83 9.73 -3.39
CA SER A 105 2.65 10.90 -3.04
C SER A 105 3.82 10.51 -2.11
N VAL A 106 4.74 11.44 -1.89
CA VAL A 106 5.84 11.30 -0.92
C VAL A 106 5.26 11.06 0.48
N ARG A 107 5.87 10.13 1.24
CA ARG A 107 5.37 9.66 2.55
C ARG A 107 3.95 9.06 2.52
N SER A 108 3.46 8.66 1.35
CA SER A 108 2.20 7.92 1.28
C SER A 108 2.38 6.46 1.65
N ASP A 109 1.33 5.90 2.25
CA ASP A 109 1.10 4.48 2.52
C ASP A 109 0.28 3.80 1.41
N LYS A 110 0.02 4.49 0.30
CA LYS A 110 -0.75 3.99 -0.84
C LYS A 110 0.18 3.72 -2.02
N PHE A 111 0.16 2.47 -2.48
CA PHE A 111 0.97 2.01 -3.60
C PHE A 111 0.10 1.79 -4.83
N LEU A 112 0.72 1.97 -5.99
CA LEU A 112 0.11 1.85 -7.31
C LEU A 112 0.94 0.89 -8.16
N VAL A 113 0.25 -0.03 -8.82
CA VAL A 113 0.86 -0.93 -9.80
C VAL A 113 0.14 -0.80 -11.12
N PHE A 114 0.84 -0.32 -12.14
CA PHE A 114 0.35 -0.26 -13.51
C PHE A 114 0.92 -1.43 -14.30
N MET A 115 0.04 -2.35 -14.68
CA MET A 115 0.40 -3.61 -15.33
C MET A 115 -0.49 -3.86 -16.54
N ARG A 116 -0.16 -4.85 -17.38
CA ARG A 116 -1.01 -5.19 -18.53
C ARG A 116 -2.39 -5.66 -18.05
N ALA A 117 -3.45 -4.93 -18.43
CA ALA A 117 -4.80 -5.48 -18.43
C ALA A 117 -4.84 -6.52 -19.55
N GLY A 118 -5.32 -7.74 -19.27
CA GLY A 118 -5.33 -8.83 -20.25
C GLY A 118 -5.98 -8.43 -21.58
N ASP A 119 -5.70 -9.18 -22.64
CA ASP A 119 -6.16 -8.81 -23.98
C ASP A 119 -7.71 -8.86 -24.07
N PRO A 120 -8.38 -7.81 -24.58
CA PRO A 120 -9.82 -7.85 -24.83
C PRO A 120 -10.16 -8.96 -25.84
N GLY A 121 -10.78 -10.04 -25.37
CA GLY A 121 -11.16 -11.20 -26.20
C GLY A 121 -10.01 -12.14 -26.59
N GLY A 122 -8.83 -11.99 -25.99
CA GLY A 122 -7.69 -12.89 -26.20
C GLY A 122 -7.74 -14.15 -25.34
N VAL A 123 -7.06 -15.21 -25.81
CA VAL A 123 -6.92 -16.52 -25.12
C VAL A 123 -6.03 -16.42 -23.85
N ASP A 124 -5.39 -15.27 -23.60
CA ASP A 124 -4.61 -14.98 -22.39
C ASP A 124 -5.53 -14.61 -21.21
N SER A 125 -6.35 -15.58 -20.81
CA SER A 125 -7.52 -15.47 -19.95
C SER A 125 -7.19 -15.32 -18.46
N GLY A 126 -6.74 -14.14 -18.07
CA GLY A 126 -6.84 -13.68 -16.69
C GLY A 126 -7.56 -12.34 -16.66
N SER A 127 -8.78 -12.31 -16.13
CA SER A 127 -9.47 -11.06 -15.76
C SER A 127 -8.51 -10.19 -14.94
N MET A 128 -8.62 -8.86 -15.06
CA MET A 128 -7.81 -7.93 -14.25
C MET A 128 -7.92 -8.26 -12.75
N ASP A 129 -9.09 -8.70 -12.31
CA ASP A 129 -9.34 -9.20 -10.96
C ASP A 129 -8.46 -10.40 -10.60
N ALA A 130 -8.38 -11.43 -11.45
CA ALA A 130 -7.54 -12.60 -11.21
C ALA A 130 -6.05 -12.25 -11.19
N ARG A 131 -5.62 -11.29 -12.01
CA ARG A 131 -4.23 -10.79 -12.01
C ARG A 131 -3.92 -10.00 -10.74
N ALA A 132 -4.83 -9.12 -10.32
CA ALA A 132 -4.71 -8.35 -9.08
C ALA A 132 -4.65 -9.26 -7.85
N ARG A 133 -5.53 -10.29 -7.78
CA ARG A 133 -5.50 -11.28 -6.69
C ARG A 133 -4.19 -12.04 -6.64
N ARG A 134 -3.73 -12.58 -7.78
CA ARG A 134 -2.43 -13.27 -7.86
C ARG A 134 -1.27 -12.37 -7.42
N LEU A 135 -1.29 -11.09 -7.81
CA LEU A 135 -0.30 -10.11 -7.38
C LEU A 135 -0.32 -9.95 -5.84
N CYS A 136 -1.51 -9.77 -5.26
CA CYS A 136 -1.67 -9.58 -3.81
C CYS A 136 -1.27 -10.83 -3.01
N GLU A 137 -1.65 -12.02 -3.48
CA GLU A 137 -1.22 -13.31 -2.89
C GLU A 137 0.31 -13.43 -2.88
N LYS A 138 0.95 -13.20 -4.03
CA LYS A 138 2.42 -13.25 -4.16
C LYS A 138 3.12 -12.17 -3.33
N LEU A 139 2.49 -11.00 -3.20
CA LEU A 139 3.00 -9.92 -2.37
C LEU A 139 2.95 -10.29 -0.89
N ALA A 140 1.82 -10.82 -0.41
CA ALA A 140 1.68 -11.31 0.96
C ALA A 140 2.72 -12.40 1.29
N GLU A 141 2.99 -13.31 0.35
CA GLU A 141 4.06 -14.32 0.49
C GLU A 141 5.48 -13.72 0.50
N ALA A 142 5.69 -12.58 -0.15
CA ALA A 142 7.01 -11.96 -0.30
C ALA A 142 7.39 -11.06 0.88
N ILE A 143 6.43 -10.37 1.51
CA ILE A 143 6.67 -9.43 2.63
C ILE A 143 7.53 -10.04 3.76
N PRO A 144 7.32 -11.28 4.24
CA PRO A 144 8.11 -11.87 5.33
C PRO A 144 9.61 -12.05 5.04
N ARG A 145 10.03 -11.94 3.77
CA ARG A 145 11.44 -11.93 3.38
C ARG A 145 12.12 -10.60 3.70
N PHE A 146 11.35 -9.51 3.73
CA PHE A 146 11.84 -8.14 3.92
C PHE A 146 11.47 -7.53 5.27
N LEU A 147 10.54 -8.15 6.00
CA LEU A 147 10.11 -7.72 7.33
C LEU A 147 10.00 -8.92 8.27
N GLU A 148 10.82 -8.95 9.33
CA GLU A 148 10.84 -10.08 10.26
C GLU A 148 9.54 -10.21 11.07
N SER A 149 8.96 -9.08 11.50
CA SER A 149 7.69 -9.08 12.25
C SER A 149 6.54 -9.68 11.45
N ALA A 150 6.57 -9.59 10.12
CA ALA A 150 5.59 -10.20 9.23
C ALA A 150 5.65 -11.73 9.17
N ARG A 151 6.69 -12.37 9.73
CA ARG A 151 6.76 -13.84 9.86
C ARG A 151 5.83 -14.37 10.95
N LYS A 152 5.51 -13.55 11.94
CA LYS A 152 4.68 -13.92 13.10
C LYS A 152 3.20 -13.64 12.85
N ALA A 153 2.90 -12.56 12.14
CA ALA A 153 1.55 -12.15 11.80
C ALA A 153 1.53 -11.59 10.38
N PRO A 154 0.56 -11.98 9.53
CA PRO A 154 0.39 -11.39 8.21
C PRO A 154 0.24 -9.86 8.30
N VAL A 155 0.79 -9.17 7.30
CA VAL A 155 0.62 -7.72 7.16
C VAL A 155 -0.69 -7.46 6.43
N PRO A 156 -1.70 -6.84 7.08
CA PRO A 156 -2.95 -6.53 6.42
C PRO A 156 -2.76 -5.33 5.47
N PHE A 157 -3.36 -5.42 4.29
CA PHE A 157 -3.51 -4.33 3.35
C PHE A 157 -4.78 -4.58 2.54
N HIS A 158 -5.36 -3.52 1.99
CA HIS A 158 -6.54 -3.61 1.14
C HIS A 158 -6.17 -3.30 -0.30
N GLU A 159 -6.82 -3.97 -1.24
CA GLU A 159 -6.59 -3.76 -2.66
C GLU A 159 -7.84 -3.32 -3.41
N GLY A 160 -7.64 -2.65 -4.53
CA GLY A 160 -8.67 -2.44 -5.53
C GLY A 160 -8.01 -2.34 -6.89
N HIS A 161 -8.76 -2.57 -7.97
CA HIS A 161 -8.19 -2.59 -9.30
C HIS A 161 -9.16 -2.04 -10.34
N ALA A 162 -8.64 -1.49 -11.41
CA ALA A 162 -9.45 -1.03 -12.54
C ALA A 162 -8.67 -1.18 -13.84
N VAL A 163 -9.37 -1.03 -14.96
CA VAL A 163 -8.77 -1.03 -16.29
C VAL A 163 -8.97 0.33 -16.94
N MET A 164 -7.88 0.92 -17.43
CA MET A 164 -7.91 2.10 -18.28
C MET A 164 -7.73 1.68 -19.74
N PHE A 165 -8.52 2.31 -20.60
CA PHE A 165 -8.45 2.10 -22.04
C PHE A 165 -7.98 3.38 -22.73
N ARG A 166 -7.29 3.20 -23.85
CA ARG A 166 -7.02 4.28 -24.79
C ARG A 166 -8.31 4.64 -25.52
N ASP A 167 -8.80 5.84 -25.28
CA ASP A 167 -9.90 6.44 -26.04
C ASP A 167 -9.36 7.66 -26.82
N PRO A 168 -9.36 7.64 -28.17
CA PRO A 168 -8.91 8.77 -28.98
C PRO A 168 -9.67 10.09 -28.73
N MET A 169 -10.88 10.03 -28.18
CA MET A 169 -11.71 11.19 -27.88
C MET A 169 -11.48 11.75 -26.47
N LEU A 170 -10.83 10.99 -25.59
CA LEU A 170 -10.56 11.40 -24.21
C LEU A 170 -9.08 11.58 -23.97
N ARG A 171 -8.75 12.57 -23.13
CA ARG A 171 -7.39 12.71 -22.61
C ARG A 171 -7.02 11.49 -21.76
N ALA A 172 -5.83 10.95 -21.97
CA ALA A 172 -5.32 9.79 -21.25
C ALA A 172 -5.35 10.00 -19.73
N GLU A 173 -5.05 11.21 -19.28
CA GLU A 173 -5.07 11.59 -17.86
C GLU A 173 -6.47 11.44 -17.25
N ARG A 174 -7.54 11.74 -18.01
CA ARG A 174 -8.91 11.53 -17.54
C ARG A 174 -9.24 10.05 -17.41
N SER A 175 -8.73 9.21 -18.31
CA SER A 175 -8.88 7.75 -18.22
C SER A 175 -8.13 7.21 -16.99
N MET A 176 -6.89 7.69 -16.78
CA MET A 176 -6.09 7.36 -15.59
C MET A 176 -6.77 7.76 -14.28
N HIS A 177 -7.28 9.00 -14.16
CA HIS A 177 -7.97 9.45 -12.96
C HIS A 177 -9.21 8.61 -12.65
N ARG A 178 -10.05 8.31 -13.66
CA ARG A 178 -11.22 7.46 -13.46
C ARG A 178 -10.86 6.05 -12.97
N ALA A 179 -9.86 5.44 -13.59
CA ALA A 179 -9.41 4.11 -13.19
C ALA A 179 -8.82 4.11 -11.77
N LEU A 180 -8.09 5.16 -11.39
CA LEU A 180 -7.60 5.34 -10.02
C LEU A 180 -8.76 5.50 -9.03
N ASP A 181 -9.73 6.35 -9.33
CA ASP A 181 -10.91 6.58 -8.48
C ASP A 181 -11.71 5.27 -8.29
N GLU A 182 -11.89 4.49 -9.36
CA GLU A 182 -12.55 3.19 -9.31
C GLU A 182 -11.78 2.19 -8.45
N ALA A 183 -10.47 2.07 -8.64
CA ALA A 183 -9.62 1.18 -7.83
C ALA A 183 -9.62 1.59 -6.35
N MET A 184 -9.56 2.88 -6.05
CA MET A 184 -9.66 3.40 -4.68
C MET A 184 -11.02 3.08 -4.05
N PHE A 185 -12.11 3.29 -4.79
CA PHE A 185 -13.47 3.01 -4.31
C PHE A 185 -13.67 1.52 -4.04
N MET A 186 -13.12 0.65 -4.88
CA MET A 186 -13.14 -0.81 -4.66
C MET A 186 -12.41 -1.20 -3.37
N SER A 187 -11.22 -0.65 -3.13
CA SER A 187 -10.45 -0.90 -1.91
C SER A 187 -11.20 -0.46 -0.65
N LEU A 188 -11.83 0.73 -0.69
CA LEU A 188 -12.65 1.23 0.41
C LEU A 188 -13.87 0.34 0.68
N THR A 189 -14.52 -0.14 -0.39
CA THR A 189 -15.67 -1.04 -0.27
C THR A 189 -15.27 -2.39 0.32
N GLN A 190 -14.12 -2.94 -0.07
CA GLN A 190 -13.59 -4.18 0.51
C GLN A 190 -13.31 -4.01 2.01
N ARG A 191 -12.61 -2.93 2.39
CA ARG A 191 -12.35 -2.60 3.78
C ARG A 191 -13.62 -2.52 4.62
N THR A 192 -14.61 -1.76 4.15
CA THR A 192 -15.89 -1.59 4.87
C THR A 192 -16.57 -2.95 5.09
N ARG A 193 -16.59 -3.82 4.07
CA ARG A 193 -17.16 -5.17 4.20
C ARG A 193 -16.41 -6.06 5.18
N GLU A 194 -15.10 -5.93 5.27
CA GLU A 194 -14.32 -6.67 6.26
C GLU A 194 -14.61 -6.18 7.68
N ASP A 195 -14.72 -4.87 7.87
CA ASP A 195 -15.07 -4.28 9.16
C ASP A 195 -16.49 -4.68 9.58
N ASP A 196 -17.46 -4.66 8.67
CA ASP A 196 -18.83 -5.13 8.92
C ASP A 196 -18.86 -6.61 9.32
N ARG A 197 -18.07 -7.47 8.65
CA ARG A 197 -17.95 -8.89 9.01
C ARG A 197 -17.31 -9.10 10.37
N ARG A 198 -16.28 -8.30 10.72
CA ARG A 198 -15.64 -8.35 12.05
C ARG A 198 -16.63 -7.96 13.14
N LEU A 199 -17.42 -6.91 12.91
CA LEU A 199 -18.47 -6.48 13.84
C LEU A 199 -19.55 -7.54 14.00
N GLN A 200 -20.04 -8.12 12.91
CA GLN A 200 -21.02 -9.21 12.97
C GLN A 200 -20.47 -10.43 13.74
N GLY A 201 -19.22 -10.83 13.48
CA GLY A 201 -18.59 -11.91 14.22
C GLY A 201 -18.44 -11.61 15.71
N LEU A 202 -18.18 -10.35 16.08
CA LEU A 202 -18.16 -9.93 17.47
C LEU A 202 -19.55 -9.99 18.12
N ASP A 203 -20.60 -9.56 17.41
CA ASP A 203 -21.98 -9.65 17.88
C ASP A 203 -22.40 -11.11 18.10
N GLU A 204 -21.98 -12.02 17.22
CA GLU A 204 -22.19 -13.47 17.37
C GLU A 204 -21.47 -14.01 18.62
N ILE A 205 -20.18 -13.69 18.82
CA ILE A 205 -19.40 -14.09 20.00
C ILE A 205 -20.04 -13.60 21.31
N ILE A 206 -20.54 -12.36 21.32
CA ILE A 206 -21.21 -11.79 22.50
C ILE A 206 -22.57 -12.47 22.71
N GLY A 207 -23.34 -12.68 21.65
CA GLY A 207 -24.66 -13.30 21.70
C GLY A 207 -24.63 -14.77 22.13
N GLU A 208 -23.56 -15.49 21.78
CA GLU A 208 -23.31 -16.88 22.19
C GLU A 208 -22.63 -17.00 23.56
N GLU A 209 -22.39 -15.88 24.25
CA GLU A 209 -21.72 -15.82 25.56
C GLU A 209 -20.31 -16.46 25.58
N GLU A 210 -19.61 -16.43 24.44
CA GLU A 210 -18.27 -17.03 24.30
C GLU A 210 -17.13 -16.15 24.85
N VAL A 211 -17.47 -15.00 25.45
CA VAL A 211 -16.51 -14.11 26.10
C VAL A 211 -16.27 -14.57 27.54
N VAL A 212 -15.05 -15.02 27.83
CA VAL A 212 -14.64 -15.37 29.19
C VAL A 212 -13.93 -14.21 29.88
N THR A 213 -14.24 -14.03 31.17
CA THR A 213 -13.59 -13.03 32.02
C THR A 213 -12.40 -13.67 32.74
N LEU A 214 -11.21 -13.07 32.59
CA LEU A 214 -9.99 -13.46 33.29
C LEU A 214 -9.60 -12.38 34.30
N TYR A 215 -8.90 -12.79 35.35
CA TYR A 215 -8.49 -11.89 36.43
C TYR A 215 -6.98 -12.01 36.65
N GLN A 216 -6.27 -10.89 36.61
CA GLN A 216 -4.84 -10.81 36.94
C GLN A 216 -4.67 -10.03 38.25
N PRO A 217 -4.03 -10.60 39.29
CA PRO A 217 -3.84 -9.89 40.55
C PRO A 217 -2.85 -8.72 40.40
N ILE A 218 -3.22 -7.57 40.96
CA ILE A 218 -2.34 -6.41 41.11
C ILE A 218 -1.74 -6.48 42.52
N LEU A 219 -0.42 -6.57 42.60
CA LEU A 219 0.31 -6.79 43.85
C LEU A 219 0.95 -5.51 44.38
N ASP A 220 0.95 -5.33 45.70
CA ASP A 220 1.90 -4.41 46.34
C ASP A 220 3.31 -5.02 46.22
N LEU A 221 4.26 -4.31 45.58
CA LEU A 221 5.60 -4.86 45.35
C LEU A 221 6.46 -4.99 46.62
N ARG A 222 6.06 -4.36 47.73
CA ARG A 222 6.76 -4.44 49.02
C ARG A 222 6.22 -5.59 49.87
N THR A 223 4.90 -5.78 49.92
CA THR A 223 4.27 -6.78 50.79
C THR A 223 3.85 -8.05 50.03
N LEU A 224 3.74 -7.97 48.70
CA LEU A 224 3.15 -8.98 47.82
C LEU A 224 1.67 -9.28 48.11
N ASP A 225 1.00 -8.40 48.84
CA ASP A 225 -0.44 -8.50 49.06
C ASP A 225 -1.20 -8.14 47.77
N VAL A 226 -2.34 -8.81 47.57
CA VAL A 226 -3.25 -8.51 46.46
C VAL A 226 -4.04 -7.24 46.77
N LEU A 227 -3.79 -6.18 46.01
CA LEU A 227 -4.50 -4.90 46.10
C LEU A 227 -5.82 -4.91 45.33
N GLY A 228 -5.91 -5.73 44.29
CA GLY A 228 -7.07 -5.85 43.41
C GLY A 228 -6.81 -6.81 42.26
N HIS A 229 -7.75 -6.90 41.33
CA HIS A 229 -7.60 -7.68 40.12
C HIS A 229 -7.88 -6.81 38.89
N GLU A 230 -6.99 -6.85 37.91
CA GLU A 230 -7.26 -6.36 36.56
C GLU A 230 -8.12 -7.39 35.83
N VAL A 231 -9.17 -6.92 35.18
CA VAL A 231 -10.15 -7.74 34.49
C VAL A 231 -9.84 -7.74 33.00
N PHE A 232 -9.73 -8.91 32.40
CA PHE A 232 -9.52 -9.09 30.97
C PHE A 232 -10.70 -9.84 30.35
N SER A 233 -11.10 -9.42 29.15
CA SER A 233 -12.05 -10.16 28.33
C SER A 233 -11.29 -10.93 27.27
N ARG A 234 -11.61 -12.22 27.12
CA ARG A 234 -11.02 -13.09 26.10
C ARG A 234 -12.15 -13.74 25.29
N GLY A 235 -12.08 -13.63 23.97
CA GLY A 235 -12.98 -14.32 23.06
C GLY A 235 -12.64 -15.80 22.85
N PRO A 236 -13.39 -16.50 21.98
CA PRO A 236 -13.16 -17.91 21.65
C PRO A 236 -11.74 -18.17 21.10
N ALA A 237 -11.29 -19.43 21.24
CA ALA A 237 -9.94 -19.88 20.91
C ALA A 237 -9.71 -20.12 19.41
#